data_AF-A0A7S1NTD5-F1
#
_entry.id   AF-A0A7S1NTD5-F1
#
_cell.length_a   1.000
_cell.length_b   1.000
_cell.length_c   1.000
_cell.angle_alpha   90.00
_cell.angle_beta   90.00
_cell.angle_gamma   90.00
#
_symmetry.space_group_name_H-M   'P 1'
#
loop_
_entity.id
_entity.type
_entity.pdbx_description
1 polymer ?
#
loop_
_entity_poly.entity_id
_entity_poly.type
_entity_poly.pdbx_seq_one_letter_code
_entity_poly.pdbx_strand_id
1 'polypeptide(L)'
;VSFVSRLGKSVVAQVRLFNRPDMVIGPHGANLANIIWCKRGTPVLEYVPAQTGNMCYYQTAAKVDLQYRIILTDNPMDKTPTVPVEEVVRHVRDVYDRWKAAGSG
;
A
#
# COMPACT_ATOMS: atom_id res chain seq x y z
N VAL A 1 0.15 -4.81 -13.49
CA VAL A 1 0.84 -4.08 -12.41
C VAL A 1 1.19 -2.69 -12.92
N SER A 2 0.75 -1.63 -12.24
CA SER A 2 1.03 -0.24 -12.62
C SER A 2 1.94 0.40 -11.57
N PHE A 3 3.07 0.95 -11.99
CA PHE A 3 3.99 1.67 -11.09
C PHE A 3 3.58 3.14 -11.01
N VAL A 4 3.34 3.67 -9.81
CA VAL A 4 2.81 5.03 -9.62
C VAL A 4 3.73 5.87 -8.74
N SER A 5 4.31 6.91 -9.33
CA SER A 5 5.01 7.99 -8.64
C SER A 5 4.12 9.23 -8.52
N ARG A 6 4.23 9.94 -7.38
CA ARG A 6 3.59 11.24 -7.15
C ARG A 6 4.24 12.39 -7.95
N LEU A 7 5.52 12.27 -8.31
CA LEU A 7 6.27 13.38 -8.90
C LEU A 7 5.65 13.83 -10.23
N GLY A 8 5.46 15.16 -10.36
CA GLY A 8 4.91 15.79 -11.56
C GLY A 8 3.42 15.55 -11.82
N LYS A 9 2.67 14.94 -10.89
CA LYS A 9 1.23 14.69 -11.06
C LYS A 9 0.38 15.69 -10.27
N SER A 10 -0.61 16.27 -10.92
CA SER A 10 -1.65 17.05 -10.22
C SER A 10 -2.39 16.18 -9.21
N VAL A 11 -3.00 16.81 -8.20
CA VAL A 11 -3.82 16.10 -7.20
C VAL A 11 -4.93 15.30 -7.89
N VAL A 12 -5.62 15.91 -8.87
CA VAL A 12 -6.68 15.23 -9.65
C VAL A 12 -6.15 13.96 -10.35
N ALA A 13 -4.94 14.01 -10.91
CA ALA A 13 -4.33 12.84 -11.53
C ALA A 13 -4.01 11.76 -10.49
N GLN A 14 -3.53 12.13 -9.29
CA GLN A 14 -3.28 11.19 -8.19
C GLN A 14 -4.58 10.52 -7.72
N VAL A 15 -5.66 11.29 -7.52
CA VAL A 15 -6.98 10.73 -7.14
C VAL A 15 -7.45 9.70 -8.17
N ARG A 16 -7.39 10.03 -9.47
CA ARG A 16 -7.81 9.11 -10.54
C ARG A 16 -6.99 7.82 -10.58
N LEU A 17 -5.70 7.89 -10.24
CA LEU A 17 -4.81 6.73 -10.20
C LEU A 17 -5.14 5.82 -9.02
N PHE A 18 -5.37 6.39 -7.84
CA PHE A 18 -5.66 5.62 -6.62
C PHE A 18 -7.11 5.12 -6.53
N ASN A 19 -8.04 5.66 -7.32
CA ASN A 19 -9.43 5.19 -7.33
C ASN A 19 -9.66 3.87 -8.11
N ARG A 20 -8.69 3.45 -8.93
CA ARG A 20 -8.84 2.32 -9.86
C ARG A 20 -8.12 1.00 -9.51
N PRO A 21 -7.10 0.93 -8.63
CA PRO A 21 -6.28 -0.25 -8.52
C PRO A 21 -6.99 -1.39 -7.78
N ASP A 22 -6.71 -2.62 -8.19
CA ASP A 22 -7.12 -3.82 -7.45
C ASP A 22 -6.32 -3.99 -6.15
N MET A 23 -5.12 -3.40 -6.06
CA MET A 23 -4.23 -3.43 -4.89
C MET A 23 -3.22 -2.28 -4.95
N VAL A 24 -2.85 -1.74 -3.80
CA VAL A 24 -1.75 -0.78 -3.64
C VAL A 24 -0.61 -1.44 -2.87
N ILE A 25 0.62 -1.33 -3.38
CA ILE A 25 1.82 -1.83 -2.71
C ILE A 25 2.84 -0.69 -2.72
N GLY A 26 3.46 -0.40 -1.58
CA GLY A 26 4.50 0.64 -1.55
C GLY A 26 5.17 0.81 -0.19
N PRO A 27 6.30 1.52 -0.16
CA PRO A 27 6.98 1.82 1.09
C PRO A 27 6.25 2.88 1.90
N HIS A 28 6.45 2.84 3.21
CA HIS A 28 6.04 3.91 4.12
C HIS A 28 6.57 5.25 3.61
N GLY A 29 5.68 6.24 3.46
CA GLY A 29 6.06 7.56 2.99
C GLY A 29 4.92 8.35 2.37
N ALA A 30 5.15 9.63 2.09
CA ALA A 30 4.12 10.61 1.74
C ALA A 30 3.25 10.25 0.51
N ASN A 31 3.72 9.36 -0.37
CA ASN A 31 2.90 8.87 -1.49
C ASN A 31 1.76 7.96 -1.01
N LEU A 32 1.96 7.21 0.09
CA LEU A 32 0.96 6.30 0.63
C LEU A 32 -0.22 7.03 1.29
N ALA A 33 -0.09 8.33 1.60
CA ALA A 33 -1.21 9.16 2.01
C ALA A 33 -2.36 9.18 0.99
N ASN A 34 -2.08 8.89 -0.28
CA ASN A 34 -3.09 8.83 -1.34
C ASN A 34 -4.03 7.61 -1.24
N ILE A 35 -3.79 6.65 -0.35
CA ILE A 35 -4.72 5.51 -0.15
C ILE A 35 -6.12 5.96 0.29
N ILE A 36 -6.26 7.18 0.83
CA ILE A 36 -7.57 7.79 1.13
C ILE A 36 -8.49 7.88 -0.10
N TRP A 37 -7.94 7.81 -1.32
CA TRP A 37 -8.68 7.86 -2.58
C TRP A 37 -9.04 6.48 -3.15
N CYS A 38 -8.59 5.40 -2.50
CA CYS A 38 -8.91 4.04 -2.90
C CYS A 38 -10.39 3.72 -2.70
N LYS A 39 -10.87 2.72 -3.44
CA LYS A 39 -12.19 2.13 -3.20
C LYS A 39 -12.18 1.37 -1.88
N ARG A 40 -13.34 1.29 -1.22
CA ARG A 40 -13.51 0.48 -0.01
C ARG A 40 -13.17 -0.98 -0.34
N GLY A 41 -12.53 -1.65 0.59
CA GLY A 41 -12.03 -3.01 0.45
C GLY A 41 -10.75 -3.15 -0.37
N THR A 42 -10.24 -2.08 -1.00
CA THR A 42 -8.96 -2.17 -1.74
C THR A 42 -7.84 -2.62 -0.79
N PRO A 43 -7.06 -3.65 -1.15
CA PRO A 43 -5.92 -4.08 -0.36
C PRO A 43 -4.74 -3.13 -0.49
N VAL A 44 -4.09 -2.90 0.64
CA VAL A 44 -2.90 -2.07 0.77
C VAL A 44 -1.82 -2.88 1.49
N LEU A 45 -0.67 -3.04 0.83
CA LEU A 45 0.52 -3.70 1.36
C LEU A 45 1.63 -2.65 1.55
N GLU A 46 1.97 -2.36 2.79
CA GLU A 46 2.96 -1.36 3.15
C GLU A 46 4.28 -2.00 3.58
N TYR A 47 5.41 -1.50 3.07
CA TYR A 47 6.72 -1.75 3.66
C TYR A 47 7.01 -0.76 4.78
N VAL A 48 7.10 -1.23 6.02
CA VAL A 48 7.29 -0.39 7.22
C VAL A 48 8.68 -0.63 7.81
N PRO A 49 9.51 0.41 7.98
CA PRO A 49 10.72 0.33 8.79
C PRO A 49 10.40 -0.06 10.23
N ALA A 50 10.94 -1.19 10.71
CA ALA A 50 10.60 -1.73 12.02
C ALA A 50 10.93 -0.79 13.19
N GLN A 51 11.94 0.07 13.02
CA GLN A 51 12.46 0.93 14.09
C GLN A 51 11.90 2.36 14.05
N THR A 52 11.39 2.82 12.90
CA THR A 52 11.08 4.25 12.66
C THR A 52 9.71 4.48 12.01
N GLY A 53 9.04 3.41 11.56
CA GLY A 53 7.70 3.49 11.01
C GLY A 53 6.66 3.76 12.08
N ASN A 54 5.75 4.68 11.80
CA ASN A 54 4.55 4.87 12.61
C ASN A 54 3.34 4.18 11.95
N MET A 55 2.23 4.07 12.67
CA MET A 55 1.03 3.37 12.21
C MET A 55 0.00 4.30 11.53
N CYS A 56 0.42 5.45 11.01
CA CYS A 56 -0.53 6.44 10.48
C CYS A 56 -1.34 5.93 9.28
N TYR A 57 -0.73 5.12 8.41
CA TYR A 57 -1.41 4.57 7.23
C TYR A 57 -2.30 3.38 7.58
N TYR A 58 -1.95 2.59 8.61
CA TYR A 58 -2.86 1.61 9.20
C TYR A 58 -4.15 2.30 9.73
N GLN A 59 -4.00 3.39 10.49
CA GLN A 59 -5.15 4.16 11.00
C GLN A 59 -5.96 4.78 9.86
N THR A 60 -5.30 5.26 8.82
CA THR A 60 -5.94 5.83 7.63
C THR A 60 -6.76 4.78 6.90
N ALA A 61 -6.16 3.62 6.65
CA ALA A 61 -6.80 2.47 6.02
C ALA A 61 -8.04 1.99 6.80
N ALA A 62 -7.95 1.92 8.13
CA ALA A 62 -9.09 1.57 8.97
C ALA A 62 -10.25 2.57 8.84
N LYS A 63 -9.97 3.88 8.74
CA LYS A 63 -11.00 4.92 8.61
C LYS A 63 -11.71 4.91 7.27
N VAL A 64 -11.01 4.54 6.20
CA VAL A 64 -11.55 4.49 4.83
C VAL A 64 -11.87 3.06 4.36
N ASP A 65 -11.91 2.10 5.29
CA ASP A 65 -12.36 0.73 5.07
C ASP A 65 -11.51 -0.01 4.02
N LEU A 66 -10.19 -0.01 4.20
CA LEU A 66 -9.23 -0.71 3.35
C LEU A 66 -8.67 -1.96 4.02
N GLN A 67 -8.27 -2.94 3.22
CA GLN A 67 -7.66 -4.19 3.68
C GLN A 67 -6.15 -3.99 3.85
N TYR A 68 -5.70 -3.68 5.07
CA TYR A 68 -4.31 -3.25 5.32
C TYR A 68 -3.38 -4.37 5.81
N ARG A 69 -2.17 -4.44 5.25
CA ARG A 69 -1.11 -5.37 5.64
C ARG A 69 0.25 -4.68 5.66
N ILE A 70 1.08 -5.10 6.60
CA ILE A 70 2.45 -4.60 6.78
C ILE A 70 3.43 -5.72 6.44
N ILE A 71 4.50 -5.34 5.73
CA ILE A 71 5.75 -6.08 5.62
C ILE A 71 6.79 -5.26 6.37
N LEU A 72 7.37 -5.83 7.42
CA LEU A 72 8.42 -5.16 8.18
C LEU A 72 9.73 -5.18 7.39
N THR A 73 10.48 -4.10 7.51
CA THR A 73 11.79 -3.94 6.89
C THR A 73 12.81 -3.52 7.92
N ASP A 74 14.03 -4.04 7.80
CA ASP A 74 15.11 -3.76 8.75
C ASP A 74 15.78 -2.40 8.51
N ASN A 75 15.58 -1.83 7.32
CA ASN A 75 16.20 -0.57 6.94
C ASN A 75 15.47 0.63 7.58
N PRO A 76 16.21 1.68 8.00
CA PRO A 76 15.61 2.92 8.46
C PRO A 76 14.87 3.67 7.34
N MET A 77 13.98 4.59 7.73
CA MET A 77 13.09 5.35 6.83
C MET A 77 13.80 6.14 5.71
N ASP A 78 15.05 6.55 5.91
CA ASP A 78 15.85 7.33 4.95
C ASP A 78 16.57 6.46 3.91
N LYS A 79 16.43 5.13 4.01
CA LYS A 79 17.03 4.16 3.09
C LYS A 79 15.97 3.48 2.24
N THR A 80 16.36 3.04 1.06
CA THR A 80 15.52 2.19 0.23
C THR A 80 15.22 0.89 0.99
N PRO A 81 13.94 0.54 1.23
CA PRO A 81 13.62 -0.71 1.88
C PRO A 81 14.02 -1.89 0.98
N THR A 82 14.66 -2.88 1.58
CA THR A 82 15.03 -4.13 0.92
C THR A 82 14.25 -5.27 1.51
N VAL A 83 13.53 -6.01 0.66
CA VAL A 83 12.75 -7.20 1.04
C VAL A 83 13.03 -8.29 -0.01
N PRO A 84 13.27 -9.55 0.38
CA PRO A 84 13.37 -10.66 -0.56
C PRO A 84 12.13 -10.74 -1.47
N VAL A 85 12.33 -10.97 -2.77
CA VAL A 85 11.23 -10.96 -3.74
C VAL A 85 10.23 -12.09 -3.46
N GLU A 86 10.70 -13.23 -2.96
CA GLU A 86 9.89 -14.39 -2.59
C GLU A 86 8.91 -14.04 -1.46
N GLU A 87 9.37 -13.24 -0.50
CA GLU A 87 8.55 -12.74 0.59
C GLU A 87 7.46 -11.80 0.06
N VAL A 88 7.84 -10.85 -0.82
CA VAL A 88 6.87 -9.95 -1.47
C VAL A 88 5.81 -10.74 -2.23
N VAL A 89 6.22 -11.69 -3.07
CA VAL A 89 5.31 -12.53 -3.87
C VAL A 89 4.35 -13.32 -2.98
N ARG A 90 4.85 -13.88 -1.87
CA ARG A 90 4.03 -14.62 -0.90
C ARG A 90 2.94 -13.73 -0.31
N HIS A 91 3.30 -12.53 0.16
CA HIS A 91 2.33 -11.60 0.74
C HIS A 91 1.32 -11.09 -0.29
N VAL A 92 1.77 -10.75 -1.50
CA VAL A 92 0.88 -10.30 -2.57
C VAL A 92 -0.15 -11.36 -2.91
N ARG A 93 0.27 -12.63 -3.07
CA ARG A 93 -0.66 -13.74 -3.33
C ARG A 93 -1.67 -13.92 -2.21
N ASP A 94 -1.20 -14.02 -0.96
CA ASP A 94 -2.10 -14.20 0.20
C ASP A 94 -3.15 -13.10 0.30
N VAL A 95 -2.75 -11.84 0.13
CA VAL A 95 -3.67 -10.70 0.22
C VAL A 95 -4.62 -10.66 -0.96
N TYR A 96 -4.13 -10.90 -2.17
CA TYR A 96 -4.94 -10.86 -3.38
C TYR A 96 -5.98 -11.98 -3.41
N ASP A 97 -5.60 -13.21 -3.06
CA ASP A 97 -6.49 -14.36 -3.07
C ASP A 97 -7.63 -14.20 -2.06
N ARG A 98 -7.32 -13.67 -0.86
CA ARG A 98 -8.35 -13.34 0.15
C ARG A 98 -9.29 -12.24 -0.32
N TRP A 99 -8.76 -11.19 -0.93
CA TRP A 99 -9.56 -10.09 -1.47
C TRP A 99 -10.50 -10.57 -2.59
N LYS A 100 -10.01 -11.41 -3.51
CA LYS A 100 -10.83 -12.03 -4.56
C LYS A 100 -11.91 -12.93 -3.99
N ALA A 101 -11.58 -13.75 -2.98
CA ALA A 101 -12.54 -14.65 -2.34
C ALA A 101 -13.66 -13.90 -1.59
N ALA A 102 -13.40 -12.68 -1.12
CA ALA A 102 -14.40 -11.83 -0.46
C ALA A 102 -15.43 -11.19 -1.41
N GLY A 103 -15.33 -11.42 -2.72
CA GLY A 103 -16.26 -10.85 -3.72
C GLY A 103 -16.02 -9.36 -4.03
N SER A 104 -14.86 -8.84 -3.67
CA SER A 104 -14.56 -7.40 -3.67
C SER A 104 -14.01 -6.84 -5.00
N GLY A 105 -14.22 -7.53 -6.13
CA GLY A 105 -13.64 -7.19 -7.44
C GLY A 105 -14.63 -6.76 -8.50
#